data_AF-A0A7S0G0I0-F1
#
_entry.id   AF-A0A7S0G0I0-F1
#
_cell.length_a   1.000
_cell.length_b   1.000
_cell.length_c   1.000
_cell.angle_alpha   90.00
_cell.angle_beta   90.00
_cell.angle_gamma   90.00
#
_symmetry.space_group_name_H-M   'P 1'
#
loop_
_entity.id
_entity.type
_entity.pdbx_description
1 polymer ?
#
loop_
_entity_poly.entity_id
_entity_poly.type
_entity_poly.pdbx_seq_one_letter_code
_entity_poly.pdbx_strand_id
1 'polypeptide(L)'
;SILTLAATVGMASEKSPVGKTLTSPVCAMLCTAVMVNSGVLPARNVPLGDMQKSVAMLTSPLLLLNANLTKVLKESGTGMLTCFVLSAISVCLGGTGAFFVVSALKYELNWKLCAALIAKNVGGGLNYIAVCATLGLPADVIAS
;
A
#
# COMPACT_ATOMS: atom_id res chain seq x y z
N SER A 1 -21.54 -4.25 8.36
CA SER A 1 -20.20 -4.79 8.69
C SER A 1 -19.33 -3.67 9.25
N ILE A 2 -18.39 -3.94 10.15
CA ILE A 2 -17.51 -2.89 10.73
C ILE A 2 -16.79 -2.05 9.66
N LEU A 3 -16.49 -2.64 8.49
CA LEU A 3 -16.02 -1.96 7.29
C LEU A 3 -16.98 -0.91 6.73
N THR A 4 -18.30 -1.16 6.76
CA THR A 4 -19.32 -0.20 6.34
C THR A 4 -19.50 0.93 7.35
N LEU A 5 -19.27 0.68 8.65
CA LEU A 5 -19.26 1.73 9.68
C LEU A 5 -18.01 2.62 9.57
N ALA A 6 -16.83 2.02 9.35
CA ALA A 6 -15.59 2.76 9.12
C ALA A 6 -15.65 3.60 7.82
N ALA A 7 -16.24 3.05 6.75
CA ALA A 7 -16.45 3.78 5.50
C ALA A 7 -17.43 4.96 5.66
N THR A 8 -18.51 4.80 6.43
CA THR A 8 -19.49 5.89 6.66
C THR A 8 -18.96 6.97 7.59
N VAL A 9 -18.13 6.63 8.59
CA VAL A 9 -17.42 7.62 9.41
C VAL A 9 -16.33 8.33 8.60
N GLY A 10 -15.64 7.62 7.70
CA GLY A 10 -14.70 8.22 6.75
C GLY A 10 -15.36 9.23 5.82
N MET A 11 -16.53 8.89 5.26
CA MET A 11 -17.34 9.82 4.45
C MET A 11 -17.95 10.97 5.28
N ALA A 12 -18.29 10.74 6.55
CA ALA A 12 -18.76 11.80 7.44
C ALA A 12 -17.64 12.78 7.82
N SER A 13 -16.38 12.33 7.84
CA SER A 13 -15.20 13.17 8.10
C SER A 13 -14.85 14.11 6.93
N GLU A 14 -15.39 13.89 5.72
CA GLU A 14 -15.26 14.83 4.59
C GLU A 14 -16.05 16.14 4.80
N LYS A 15 -16.94 16.22 5.79
CA LYS A 15 -17.69 17.46 6.11
C LYS A 15 -16.92 18.46 6.98
N SER A 16 -15.73 18.13 7.48
CA SER A 16 -14.91 19.07 8.26
C SER A 16 -14.06 19.96 7.35
N PRO A 17 -13.88 21.27 7.65
CA PRO A 17 -13.07 22.21 6.85
C PRO A 17 -11.59 21.79 6.70
N VAL A 18 -11.10 20.86 7.53
CA VAL A 18 -9.74 20.32 7.49
C VAL A 18 -9.61 19.13 6.50
N GLY A 19 -10.72 18.55 6.04
CA GLY A 19 -10.74 17.38 5.15
C GLY A 19 -10.63 17.70 3.65
N LYS A 20 -10.76 18.97 3.23
CA LYS A 20 -10.72 19.36 1.81
C LYS A 20 -9.32 19.34 1.19
N THR A 21 -8.27 19.35 2.01
CA THR A 21 -6.87 19.34 1.58
C THR A 21 -6.23 17.95 1.62
N LEU A 22 -6.86 17.00 2.31
CA LEU A 22 -6.38 15.63 2.42
C LEU A 22 -7.27 14.75 1.54
N THR A 23 -6.69 14.18 0.48
CA THR A 23 -7.37 13.19 -0.37
C THR A 23 -8.02 12.12 0.51
N SER A 24 -9.28 11.78 0.25
CA SER A 24 -10.13 10.86 1.04
C SER A 24 -9.43 9.56 1.52
N PRO A 25 -8.52 8.92 0.75
CA PRO A 25 -7.72 7.77 1.19
C PRO A 25 -6.80 8.07 2.38
N VAL A 26 -6.19 9.26 2.44
CA VAL A 26 -5.25 9.63 3.52
C VAL A 26 -6.01 9.80 4.83
N CYS A 27 -7.17 10.47 4.79
CA CYS A 27 -8.08 10.55 5.94
C CYS A 27 -8.52 9.16 6.42
N ALA A 28 -8.91 8.28 5.49
CA ALA A 28 -9.32 6.91 5.82
C ALA A 28 -8.18 6.11 6.46
N MET A 29 -6.94 6.23 5.96
CA MET A 29 -5.77 5.58 6.55
C MET A 29 -5.50 6.11 7.97
N LEU A 30 -5.59 7.41 8.20
CA LEU A 30 -5.40 8.01 9.53
C LEU A 30 -6.47 7.56 10.53
N CYS A 31 -7.75 7.62 10.15
CA CYS A 31 -8.84 7.13 11.00
C CYS A 31 -8.69 5.64 11.33
N THR A 32 -8.28 4.83 10.33
CA THR A 32 -8.01 3.40 10.54
C THR A 32 -6.84 3.20 11.50
N ALA A 33 -5.75 3.95 11.37
CA ALA A 33 -4.59 3.87 12.26
C ALA A 33 -4.95 4.23 13.71
N VAL A 34 -5.78 5.26 13.93
CA VAL A 34 -6.28 5.63 15.26
C VAL A 34 -7.18 4.54 15.84
N MET A 35 -8.06 3.97 15.03
CA MET A 35 -8.97 2.90 15.45
C MET A 35 -8.24 1.58 15.76
N VAL A 36 -7.15 1.28 15.04
CA VAL A 36 -6.27 0.13 15.33
C VAL A 36 -5.56 0.33 16.67
N ASN A 37 -4.99 1.51 16.91
CA ASN A 37 -4.35 1.82 18.20
C ASN A 37 -5.34 1.81 19.37
N SER A 38 -6.63 2.06 19.12
CA SER A 38 -7.68 2.03 20.14
C SER A 38 -8.18 0.60 20.47
N GLY A 39 -7.64 -0.44 19.83
CA GLY A 39 -7.98 -1.84 20.10
C GLY A 39 -9.38 -2.29 19.63
N VAL A 40 -10.09 -1.43 18.91
CA VAL A 40 -11.48 -1.69 18.43
C VAL A 40 -11.50 -2.60 17.20
N LEU A 41 -10.41 -2.63 16.43
CA LEU A 41 -10.28 -3.45 15.24
C LEU A 41 -9.66 -4.83 15.57
N PRO A 42 -10.37 -5.94 15.36
CA PRO A 42 -9.78 -7.27 15.42
C PRO A 42 -8.85 -7.44 14.22
N ALA A 43 -7.56 -7.20 14.42
CA ALA A 43 -6.53 -7.26 13.38
C ALA A 43 -6.28 -8.68 12.82
N ARG A 44 -6.82 -9.73 13.46
CA ARG A 44 -6.20 -11.06 13.38
C ARG A 44 -6.72 -11.99 12.28
N ASN A 45 -7.91 -11.78 11.71
CA ASN A 45 -8.58 -12.83 10.93
C ASN A 45 -9.22 -12.41 9.59
N VAL A 46 -9.00 -11.19 9.08
CA VAL A 46 -9.57 -10.80 7.78
C VAL A 46 -8.57 -11.17 6.67
N PRO A 47 -8.97 -11.95 5.64
CA PRO A 47 -8.10 -12.27 4.50
C PRO A 47 -7.94 -11.04 3.59
N LEU A 48 -7.14 -10.08 4.05
CA LEU A 48 -6.86 -8.83 3.35
C LEU A 48 -6.18 -9.05 2.00
N GLY A 49 -5.38 -10.12 1.88
CA GLY A 49 -4.75 -10.50 0.62
C GLY A 49 -5.77 -10.88 -0.46
N ASP A 50 -6.79 -11.66 -0.10
CA ASP A 50 -7.84 -12.06 -1.05
C ASP A 50 -8.70 -10.86 -1.45
N MET A 51 -9.04 -9.98 -0.49
CA MET A 51 -9.76 -8.75 -0.80
C MET A 51 -8.96 -7.83 -1.73
N GLN A 52 -7.67 -7.63 -1.49
CA GLN A 52 -6.80 -6.82 -2.35
C GLN A 52 -6.71 -7.40 -3.76
N LYS A 53 -6.59 -8.73 -3.88
CA LYS A 53 -6.54 -9.41 -5.16
C LYS A 53 -7.86 -9.30 -5.93
N SER A 54 -9.00 -9.50 -5.26
CA SER A 54 -10.32 -9.35 -5.87
C SER A 54 -10.57 -7.92 -6.34
N VAL A 55 -10.21 -6.92 -5.52
CA VAL A 55 -10.33 -5.51 -5.90
C VAL A 55 -9.43 -5.22 -7.11
N ALA A 56 -8.17 -5.65 -7.10
CA ALA A 56 -7.26 -5.43 -8.21
C ALA A 56 -7.76 -6.08 -9.52
N MET A 57 -8.29 -7.31 -9.45
CA MET A 57 -8.90 -7.99 -10.60
C MET A 57 -10.13 -7.26 -11.14
N LEU A 58 -10.89 -6.56 -10.29
CA LEU A 58 -12.03 -5.76 -10.73
C LEU A 58 -11.59 -4.39 -11.27
N THR A 59 -10.55 -3.80 -10.67
CA THR A 59 -9.99 -2.52 -11.08
C THR A 59 -9.37 -2.59 -12.47
N SER A 60 -8.67 -3.66 -12.83
CA SER A 60 -8.07 -3.82 -14.16
C SER A 60 -9.08 -3.67 -15.32
N PRO A 61 -10.20 -4.41 -15.40
CA PRO A 61 -11.17 -4.25 -16.48
C PRO A 61 -11.94 -2.93 -16.40
N LEU A 62 -12.25 -2.42 -15.19
CA LEU A 62 -12.92 -1.13 -15.02
C LEU A 62 -12.04 0.03 -15.51
N LEU A 63 -10.75 0.01 -15.20
CA LEU A 63 -9.78 0.98 -15.71
C LEU A 63 -9.62 0.83 -17.21
N LEU A 64 -9.53 -0.38 -17.77
CA LEU A 64 -9.42 -0.58 -19.22
C LEU A 64 -10.68 -0.13 -19.98
N LEU A 65 -11.87 -0.30 -19.41
CA LEU A 65 -13.13 0.13 -20.02
C LEU A 65 -13.28 1.67 -20.01
N ASN A 66 -12.76 2.33 -18.98
CA ASN A 66 -12.82 3.78 -18.85
C ASN A 66 -11.63 4.50 -19.52
N ALA A 67 -10.48 3.84 -19.57
CA ALA A 67 -9.25 4.42 -20.09
C ALA A 67 -9.22 4.40 -21.62
N ASN A 68 -8.98 5.57 -22.19
CA ASN A 68 -8.62 5.66 -23.60
C ASN A 68 -7.19 5.14 -23.79
N LEU A 69 -7.06 3.86 -24.15
CA LEU A 69 -5.79 3.16 -24.33
C LEU A 69 -4.81 3.90 -25.25
N THR A 70 -5.33 4.56 -26.31
CA THR A 70 -4.52 5.34 -27.25
C THR A 70 -3.94 6.59 -26.60
N LYS A 71 -4.69 7.23 -25.69
CA LYS A 71 -4.21 8.37 -24.90
C LYS A 71 -3.22 7.93 -23.83
N VAL A 72 -3.49 6.81 -23.15
CA VAL A 72 -2.58 6.21 -22.16
C VAL A 72 -1.27 5.82 -22.82
N LEU A 73 -1.25 5.13 -23.96
CA LEU A 73 0.01 4.78 -24.64
C LEU A 73 0.81 6.00 -25.11
N LYS A 74 0.12 7.09 -25.49
CA LYS A 74 0.75 8.33 -25.96
C LYS A 74 1.30 9.18 -24.81
N GLU A 75 0.61 9.22 -23.67
CA GLU A 75 1.01 9.97 -22.47
C GLU A 75 1.96 9.16 -21.56
N SER A 76 1.79 7.84 -21.49
CA SER A 76 2.71 6.90 -20.81
C SER A 76 3.94 6.53 -21.64
N GLY A 77 4.29 7.33 -22.65
CA GLY A 77 5.49 7.13 -23.48
C GLY A 77 6.80 7.11 -22.67
N THR A 78 7.93 7.11 -23.38
CA THR A 78 9.30 6.91 -22.84
C THR A 78 9.64 7.75 -21.60
N GLY A 79 9.05 8.95 -21.44
CA GLY A 79 9.28 9.83 -20.29
C GLY A 79 8.65 9.37 -18.97
N MET A 80 7.56 8.61 -18.97
CA MET A 80 6.98 8.06 -17.74
C MET A 80 7.83 6.90 -17.21
N LEU A 81 8.38 6.09 -18.11
CA LEU A 81 9.21 4.94 -17.75
C LEU A 81 10.55 5.38 -17.13
N THR A 82 11.15 6.46 -17.64
CA THR A 82 12.37 7.02 -17.02
C THR A 82 12.09 7.58 -15.63
N CYS A 83 10.99 8.31 -15.43
CA CYS A 83 10.58 8.77 -14.10
C CYS A 83 10.28 7.60 -13.15
N PHE A 84 9.65 6.53 -13.64
CA PHE A 84 9.39 5.31 -12.87
C PHE A 84 10.69 4.63 -12.44
N VAL A 85 11.65 4.46 -13.35
CA VAL A 85 12.96 3.87 -13.03
C VAL A 85 13.71 4.75 -12.03
N LEU A 86 13.69 6.07 -12.21
CA LEU A 86 14.32 7.00 -11.26
C LEU A 86 13.68 6.91 -9.86
N SER A 87 12.35 6.83 -9.80
CA SER A 87 11.60 6.63 -8.56
C SER A 87 11.92 5.28 -7.93
N ALA A 88 11.98 4.20 -8.71
CA ALA A 88 12.33 2.87 -8.22
C ALA A 88 13.74 2.84 -7.62
N ILE A 89 14.72 3.47 -8.29
CA ILE A 89 16.09 3.61 -7.78
C ILE A 89 16.09 4.40 -6.47
N SER A 90 15.36 5.51 -6.41
CA SER A 90 15.24 6.32 -5.18
C SER A 90 14.68 5.52 -4.00
N VAL A 91 13.62 4.74 -4.22
CA VAL A 91 13.01 3.89 -3.18
C VAL A 91 13.96 2.77 -2.75
N CYS A 92 14.68 2.14 -3.70
CA CYS A 92 15.68 1.13 -3.38
C CYS A 92 16.81 1.71 -2.53
N LEU A 93 17.37 2.86 -2.92
CA LEU A 93 18.43 3.54 -2.16
C LEU A 93 17.95 4.02 -0.79
N GLY A 94 16.75 4.57 -0.71
CA GLY A 94 16.14 4.99 0.56
C GLY A 94 15.87 3.80 1.49
N GLY A 95 15.38 2.68 0.94
CA GLY A 95 15.12 1.46 1.68
C GLY A 95 16.38 0.79 2.20
N THR A 96 17.44 0.69 1.38
CA THR A 96 18.73 0.16 1.85
C THR A 96 19.41 1.09 2.85
N GLY A 97 19.34 2.40 2.65
CA GLY A 97 19.83 3.39 3.61
C GLY A 97 19.11 3.29 4.96
N ALA A 98 17.77 3.20 4.94
CA ALA A 98 16.97 3.02 6.15
C ALA A 98 17.29 1.70 6.86
N PHE A 99 17.50 0.61 6.11
CA PHE A 99 17.92 -0.68 6.69
C PHE A 99 19.25 -0.56 7.43
N PHE A 100 20.22 0.17 6.88
CA PHE A 100 21.53 0.37 7.51
C PHE A 100 21.41 1.21 8.80
N VAL A 101 20.62 2.29 8.78
CA VAL A 101 20.36 3.13 9.96
C VAL A 101 19.66 2.34 11.07
N VAL A 102 18.63 1.56 10.73
CA VAL A 102 17.88 0.76 11.72
C VAL A 102 18.72 -0.40 12.26
N SER A 103 19.55 -1.03 11.42
CA SER A 103 20.50 -2.06 11.86
C SER A 103 21.56 -1.48 12.81
N ALA A 104 22.01 -0.25 12.58
CA ALA A 104 22.92 0.45 13.48
C ALA A 104 22.27 0.78 14.84
N LEU A 105 20.94 0.92 14.90
CA LEU A 105 20.15 1.11 16.12
C LEU A 105 19.89 -0.20 16.90
N LYS A 106 20.55 -1.31 16.54
CA LYS A 106 20.43 -2.65 17.18
C LYS A 106 19.02 -3.25 17.20
N TYR A 107 18.11 -2.77 16.34
CA TYR A 107 16.85 -3.47 16.11
C TYR A 107 17.11 -4.68 15.22
N GLU A 108 16.67 -5.87 15.65
CA GLU A 108 16.70 -7.08 14.81
C GLU A 108 15.68 -6.92 13.67
N LEU A 109 16.13 -6.33 12.56
CA LEU A 109 15.29 -6.11 11.39
C LEU A 109 15.48 -7.25 10.39
N ASN A 110 14.39 -7.97 10.13
CA ASN A 110 14.38 -9.03 9.12
C ASN A 110 14.58 -8.42 7.73
N TRP A 111 15.73 -8.66 7.11
CA TRP A 111 16.05 -8.20 5.75
C TRP A 111 14.97 -8.62 4.73
N LYS A 112 14.33 -9.77 4.95
CA LYS A 112 13.21 -10.27 4.13
C LYS A 112 11.98 -9.36 4.19
N LEU A 113 11.64 -8.87 5.39
CA LEU A 113 10.50 -7.95 5.58
C LEU A 113 10.81 -6.58 4.96
N CYS A 114 12.06 -6.12 5.10
CA CYS A 114 12.51 -4.90 4.44
C CYS A 114 12.42 -5.00 2.91
N ALA A 115 12.89 -6.11 2.33
CA ALA A 115 12.77 -6.36 0.89
C ALA A 115 11.31 -6.37 0.42
N ALA A 116 10.43 -7.00 1.19
CA ALA A 116 9.00 -6.98 0.91
C ALA A 116 8.42 -5.55 0.98
N LEU A 117 8.77 -4.75 1.99
CA LEU A 117 8.31 -3.36 2.11
C LEU A 117 8.82 -2.44 0.99
N ILE A 118 10.06 -2.63 0.53
CA ILE A 118 10.59 -1.93 -0.63
C ILE A 118 9.77 -2.32 -1.87
N ALA A 119 9.51 -3.61 -2.06
CA ALA A 119 8.67 -4.11 -3.15
C ALA A 119 7.24 -3.53 -3.11
N LYS A 120 6.67 -3.35 -1.92
CA LYS A 120 5.37 -2.70 -1.71
C LYS A 120 5.34 -1.28 -2.24
N ASN A 121 6.39 -0.50 -2.01
CA ASN A 121 6.42 0.91 -2.41
C ASN A 121 6.68 1.10 -3.92
N VAL A 122 7.30 0.12 -4.58
CA VAL A 122 7.50 0.14 -6.04
C VAL A 122 6.28 -0.41 -6.79
N GLY A 123 5.66 -1.49 -6.29
CA GLY A 123 4.64 -2.27 -7.03
C GLY A 123 3.34 -2.55 -6.27
N GLY A 124 3.13 -1.92 -5.11
CA GLY A 124 1.90 -2.04 -4.33
C GLY A 124 1.76 -3.32 -3.50
N GLY A 125 0.56 -3.54 -2.97
CA GLY A 125 0.25 -4.66 -2.07
C GLY A 125 0.42 -6.04 -2.69
N LEU A 126 0.13 -6.20 -3.99
CA LEU A 126 0.34 -7.47 -4.69
C LEU A 126 1.83 -7.83 -4.81
N ASN A 127 2.70 -6.85 -5.09
CA ASN A 127 4.14 -7.06 -5.16
C ASN A 127 4.73 -7.42 -3.78
N TYR A 128 4.20 -6.81 -2.72
CA TYR A 128 4.52 -7.18 -1.34
C TYR A 128 4.20 -8.65 -1.06
N ILE A 129 2.98 -9.09 -1.37
CA ILE A 129 2.53 -10.48 -1.14
C ILE A 129 3.38 -11.47 -1.94
N ALA A 130 3.68 -11.16 -3.20
CA ALA A 130 4.51 -12.00 -4.05
C ALA A 130 5.94 -12.16 -3.50
N VAL A 131 6.58 -11.06 -3.08
CA VAL A 131 7.93 -11.09 -2.50
C VAL A 131 7.95 -11.80 -1.14
N CYS A 132 6.89 -11.68 -0.33
CA CYS A 132 6.77 -12.45 0.90
C CYS A 132 6.70 -13.96 0.62
N ALA A 133 5.94 -14.37 -0.41
CA ALA A 133 5.83 -15.76 -0.82
C ALA A 133 7.16 -16.33 -1.35
N THR A 134 7.94 -15.54 -2.12
CA THR A 134 9.24 -16.00 -2.65
C THR A 134 10.34 -16.07 -1.59
N LEU A 135 10.32 -15.16 -0.60
CA LEU A 135 11.29 -15.15 0.49
C LEU A 135 10.96 -16.12 1.63
N GLY A 136 9.79 -16.78 1.57
CA GLY A 136 9.32 -17.72 2.58
C GLY A 136 9.11 -17.07 3.94
N LEU A 137 8.60 -15.84 3.97
CA LEU A 137 8.22 -15.18 5.22
C LEU A 137 7.02 -15.92 5.85
N PRO A 138 7.06 -16.27 7.14
CA PRO A 138 5.93 -16.92 7.80
C PRO A 138 4.73 -15.98 7.80
N ALA A 139 3.53 -16.51 7.49
CA ALA A 139 2.29 -15.76 7.34
C ALA A 139 1.96 -14.90 8.58
N ASP A 140 2.41 -15.32 9.77
CA ASP A 140 2.29 -14.55 11.01
C ASP A 140 2.95 -13.17 10.93
N VAL A 141 4.05 -13.00 10.20
CA VAL A 141 4.79 -11.72 10.07
C VAL A 141 4.17 -10.83 8.99
N ILE A 142 3.41 -11.43 8.07
CA ILE A 142 2.74 -10.74 6.95
C ILE A 142 1.36 -10.22 7.39
N ALA A 143 0.75 -10.86 8.39
CA ALA A 143 -0.59 -10.59 8.90
C ALA A 143 -0.64 -9.96 10.30
N SER A 144 0.52 -9.65 10.91
CA SER A 144 0.60 -8.92 12.18
C SER A 144 0.55 -7.40 12.01
#